data_AF-A0A971XUQ2-F1
#
_entry.id   AF-A0A971XUQ2-F1
#
_cell.length_a   1.000
_cell.length_b   1.000
_cell.length_c   1.000
_cell.angle_alpha   90.00
_cell.angle_beta   90.00
_cell.angle_gamma   90.00
#
_symmetry.space_group_name_H-M   'P 1'
#
loop_
_entity.id
_entity.type
_entity.pdbx_description
1 polymer ?
#
loop_
_entity_poly.entity_id
_entity_poly.type
_entity_poly.pdbx_seq_one_letter_code
_entity_poly.pdbx_strand_id
1 'polypeptide(L)'
;MLITLIVMPAAAALLLSFASKTEERVLYWLIIAASLVPFLMVMQAWPNFLSPGAAEPMVSLSETRDWIPAIGAAFSLGLDGL
;
A
#
# COMPACT_ATOMS: atom_id res chain seq x y z
N MET A 1 -1.09 0.94 -7.18
CA MET A 1 -1.05 -0.23 -6.27
C MET A 1 -0.12 0.02 -5.09
N LEU A 2 1.18 0.28 -5.29
CA LEU A 2 2.14 0.60 -4.23
C LEU A 2 1.73 1.86 -3.47
N ILE A 3 1.22 2.86 -4.18
CA ILE A 3 0.71 4.09 -3.55
C ILE A 3 -0.48 3.76 -2.65
N THR A 4 -1.41 2.93 -3.12
CA THR A 4 -2.55 2.47 -2.33
C THR A 4 -2.08 1.71 -1.09
N LEU A 5 -1.06 0.88 -1.22
CA LEU A 5 -0.49 0.07 -0.15
C LEU A 5 0.15 0.93 0.94
N ILE A 6 0.87 2.00 0.56
CA ILE A 6 1.51 2.91 1.53
C ILE A 6 0.49 3.84 2.22
N VAL A 7 -0.60 4.23 1.56
CA VAL A 7 -1.64 5.08 2.18
C VAL A 7 -2.68 4.29 2.96
N MET A 8 -2.77 2.97 2.76
CA MET A 8 -3.78 2.13 3.40
C MET A 8 -3.77 2.21 4.94
N PRO A 9 -2.61 2.18 5.63
CA PRO A 9 -2.60 2.33 7.09
C PRO A 9 -3.17 3.67 7.56
N ALA A 10 -2.89 4.76 6.83
CA ALA A 10 -3.44 6.08 7.13
C ALA A 10 -4.95 6.13 6.91
N ALA A 11 -5.43 5.56 5.79
CA ALA A 11 -6.86 5.45 5.52
C ALA A 11 -7.59 4.60 6.58
N ALA A 12 -6.98 3.48 6.99
CA ALA A 12 -7.51 2.65 8.07
C ALA A 12 -7.57 3.40 9.40
N ALA A 13 -6.52 4.16 9.77
CA ALA A 13 -6.51 4.96 10.99
C ALA A 13 -7.62 6.02 10.98
N LEU A 14 -7.86 6.67 9.84
CA LEU A 14 -8.96 7.60 9.67
C LEU A 14 -10.32 6.91 9.85
N LEU A 15 -10.54 5.75 9.23
CA LEU A 15 -11.77 4.98 9.41
C LEU A 15 -11.98 4.55 10.88
N LEU A 16 -10.92 4.08 11.54
CA LEU A 16 -10.95 3.68 12.95
C LEU A 16 -11.22 4.86 13.89
N SER A 17 -10.90 6.10 13.49
CA SER A 17 -11.20 7.30 14.29
C SER A 17 -12.70 7.54 14.48
N PHE A 18 -13.54 6.98 13.60
CA PHE A 18 -15.00 7.04 13.69
C PHE A 18 -15.61 5.85 14.44
N ALA A 19 -14.82 4.83 14.79
CA ALA A 19 -15.31 3.66 15.51
C ALA A 19 -15.55 4.00 17.00
N SER A 20 -16.63 3.45 17.57
CA SER A 20 -16.89 3.57 19.01
C SER A 20 -15.80 2.86 19.81
N LYS A 21 -15.14 3.61 20.71
CA LYS A 21 -14.06 3.09 21.57
C LYS A 21 -14.56 2.21 22.72
N THR A 22 -15.86 2.22 22.97
CA THR A 22 -16.49 1.49 24.08
C THR A 22 -16.66 0.00 23.77
N GLU A 23 -16.65 -0.36 22.48
CA GLU A 23 -16.87 -1.73 22.00
C GLU A 23 -15.56 -2.34 21.49
N GLU A 24 -14.72 -2.83 22.40
CA GLU A 24 -13.40 -3.40 22.08
C GLU A 24 -13.46 -4.50 21.01
N ARG A 25 -14.52 -5.32 21.04
CA ARG A 25 -14.74 -6.39 20.06
C ARG A 25 -14.90 -5.84 18.64
N VAL A 26 -15.64 -4.74 18.47
CA VAL A 26 -15.84 -4.12 17.15
C VAL A 26 -14.53 -3.54 16.66
N LEU A 27 -13.80 -2.83 17.54
CA LEU A 27 -12.50 -2.26 17.21
C LEU A 27 -11.50 -3.34 16.77
N TYR A 28 -11.46 -4.47 17.47
CA TYR A 28 -10.59 -5.60 17.15
C TYR A 28 -10.85 -6.15 15.74
N TRP A 29 -12.11 -6.39 15.38
CA TRP A 29 -12.47 -6.88 14.04
C TRP A 29 -12.18 -5.87 12.94
N LEU A 30 -12.37 -4.57 13.20
CA LEU A 30 -12.01 -3.52 12.24
C LEU A 30 -10.50 -3.46 11.99
N ILE A 31 -9.67 -3.64 13.03
CA ILE A 31 -8.22 -3.69 12.88
C ILE A 31 -7.80 -4.91 12.05
N ILE A 32 -8.38 -6.08 12.30
CA ILE A 32 -8.13 -7.28 11.48
C ILE A 32 -8.54 -7.07 10.03
N ALA A 33 -9.74 -6.52 9.80
CA ALA A 33 -10.21 -6.25 8.45
C ALA A 33 -9.28 -5.25 7.73
N ALA A 34 -8.85 -4.20 8.44
CA ALA A 34 -7.94 -3.19 7.91
C ALA A 34 -6.55 -3.75 7.58
N SER A 35 -6.01 -4.69 8.36
CA SER A 35 -4.72 -5.33 8.10
C SER A 35 -4.78 -6.40 7.01
N LEU A 36 -5.95 -7.03 6.81
CA LEU A 36 -6.15 -8.03 5.77
C LEU A 36 -6.07 -7.41 4.36
N VAL A 37 -6.54 -6.17 4.19
CA VAL A 37 -6.51 -5.49 2.89
C VAL A 37 -5.09 -5.34 2.31
N PRO A 38 -4.11 -4.70 2.99
CA PRO A 38 -2.75 -4.59 2.44
C PRO A 38 -2.11 -5.97 2.27
N PHE A 39 -2.40 -6.95 3.13
CA PHE A 39 -1.93 -8.32 2.97
C PHE A 39 -2.40 -8.95 1.65
N LEU A 40 -3.69 -8.85 1.33
CA LEU A 40 -4.24 -9.36 0.08
C LEU A 40 -3.67 -8.62 -1.14
N MET A 41 -3.44 -7.31 -1.04
CA MET A 41 -2.80 -6.54 -2.10
C MET A 41 -1.36 -7.00 -2.36
N VAL A 42 -0.58 -7.29 -1.32
CA VAL A 42 0.77 -7.87 -1.47
C VAL A 42 0.69 -9.23 -2.16
N MET A 43 -0.24 -10.10 -1.73
CA MET A 43 -0.42 -11.42 -2.36
C MET A 43 -0.79 -11.31 -3.84
N GLN A 44 -1.60 -10.32 -4.22
CA GLN A 44 -1.94 -10.04 -5.62
C GLN A 44 -0.74 -9.47 -6.41
N ALA A 45 0.11 -8.66 -5.77
CA ALA A 45 1.28 -8.05 -6.39
C ALA A 45 2.42 -9.05 -6.65
N TRP A 46 2.51 -10.08 -5.81
CA TRP A 46 3.64 -11.01 -5.74
C TRP A 46 4.00 -11.72 -7.07
N PRO A 47 3.05 -12.21 -7.89
CA PRO A 47 3.38 -12.85 -9.15
C PRO A 47 4.06 -11.89 -10.16
N ASN A 48 3.66 -10.61 -10.14
CA ASN A 48 4.26 -9.59 -10.99
C ASN A 48 5.68 -9.26 -10.55
N PHE A 49 5.94 -9.30 -9.23
CA PHE A 49 7.28 -9.16 -8.67
C PHE A 49 8.23 -10.31 -9.07
N LEU A 50 7.71 -11.55 -9.15
CA LEU A 50 8.49 -12.75 -9.47
C LEU A 50 8.70 -13.02 -10.96
N SER A 51 8.08 -12.23 -11.85
CA SER A 51 8.11 -12.52 -13.30
C SER A 51 9.51 -12.29 -13.90
N PRO A 52 10.25 -13.34 -14.35
CA PRO A 52 11.68 -13.25 -14.65
C PRO A 52 12.01 -12.65 -16.04
N GLY A 53 11.08 -11.93 -16.67
CA GLY A 53 11.13 -11.59 -18.10
C GLY A 53 11.40 -10.13 -18.45
N ALA A 54 11.40 -9.22 -17.47
CA ALA A 54 11.71 -7.81 -17.73
C ALA A 54 13.17 -7.53 -17.38
N ALA A 55 13.95 -7.14 -18.38
CA ALA A 55 15.38 -6.84 -18.31
C ALA A 55 15.69 -5.55 -17.50
N GLU A 56 15.13 -5.39 -16.30
CA GLU A 56 15.30 -4.21 -15.44
C GLU A 56 15.76 -4.68 -14.04
N PRO A 57 17.08 -4.66 -13.75
CA PRO A 57 17.64 -5.28 -12.54
C PRO A 57 17.41 -4.50 -11.24
N MET A 58 16.69 -3.37 -11.25
CA MET A 58 16.77 -2.39 -10.16
C MET A 58 15.47 -2.09 -9.43
N VAL A 59 14.30 -2.36 -10.03
CA VAL A 59 12.98 -2.22 -9.36
C VAL A 59 11.98 -3.21 -9.99
N SER A 60 11.55 -4.22 -9.24
CA SER A 60 10.60 -5.25 -9.74
C SER A 60 9.17 -4.72 -9.87
N LEU A 61 8.79 -3.73 -9.06
CA LEU A 61 7.51 -3.02 -9.16
C LEU A 61 7.74 -1.52 -8.96
N SER A 62 7.35 -0.69 -9.92
CA SER A 62 7.45 0.77 -9.80
C SER A 62 6.09 1.45 -10.04
N GLU A 63 5.82 2.51 -9.30
CA GLU A 63 4.66 3.37 -9.48
C GLU A 63 5.08 4.83 -9.28
N THR A 64 4.86 5.66 -10.30
CA THR A 64 5.15 7.09 -10.23
C THR A 64 3.90 7.92 -10.53
N ARG A 65 3.70 8.99 -9.76
CA ARG A 65 2.65 9.99 -9.99
C ARG A 65 3.24 11.38 -9.91
N ASP A 66 2.75 12.28 -10.76
CA ASP A 66 3.08 13.71 -10.63
C ASP A 66 2.59 14.22 -9.28
N TRP A 67 3.44 14.96 -8.56
CA TRP A 67 3.09 15.53 -7.27
C TRP A 67 3.02 17.05 -7.32
N ILE A 68 4.14 17.70 -7.68
CA ILE A 68 4.22 19.15 -7.83
C ILE A 68 4.91 19.45 -9.17
N PRO A 69 4.14 19.50 -10.28
CA PRO A 69 4.71 19.65 -11.62
C PRO A 69 5.51 20.94 -11.80
N ALA A 70 5.12 22.02 -11.10
CA ALA A 70 5.78 23.32 -11.18
C ALA A 70 7.27 23.29 -10.77
N ILE A 71 7.67 22.31 -9.96
CA ILE A 71 9.07 22.12 -9.54
C ILE A 71 9.65 20.80 -10.05
N GLY A 72 8.94 20.10 -10.95
CA GLY A 72 9.33 18.79 -11.45
C GLY A 72 9.31 17.67 -10.40
N ALA A 73 8.56 17.83 -9.31
CA ALA A 73 8.49 16.81 -8.26
C ALA A 73 7.48 15.71 -8.60
N ALA A 74 7.92 14.47 -8.51
CA ALA A 74 7.12 13.28 -8.66
C ALA A 74 7.16 12.42 -7.38
N PHE A 75 6.06 11.74 -7.10
CA PHE A 75 5.96 10.73 -6.06
C PHE A 75 6.20 9.36 -6.69
N SER A 76 7.43 8.86 -6.53
CA SER A 76 7.89 7.59 -7.08
C SER A 76 8.07 6.56 -5.97
N LEU A 77 7.42 5.43 -6.10
CA LEU A 77 7.58 4.26 -5.26
C LEU A 77 8.15 3.11 -6.08
N GLY A 78 9.15 2.44 -5.52
CA GLY A 78 9.73 1.22 -6.06
C GLY A 78 9.76 0.14 -4.98
N LEU A 79 9.50 -1.09 -5.38
CA LEU A 79 9.77 -2.28 -4.58
C LEU A 79 10.79 -3.14 -5.33
N ASP A 80 11.91 -3.38 -4.69
CA ASP A 80 12.97 -4.29 -5.13
C ASP A 80 13.10 -5.47 -4.17
N GLY A 81 14.20 -6.21 -4.26
CA GLY A 81 14.47 -7.37 -3.40
C GLY A 81 15.13 -7.06 -2.06
N LEU A 82 15.37 -5.78 -1.72
CA LEU A 82 15.99 -5.33 -0.46
C LEU A 82 14.92 -4.97 0.59
#